data_AF-A0A8H4ZSW4-F1
#
_entry.id   AF-A0A8H4ZSW4-F1
#
_cell.length_a   1.000
_cell.length_b   1.000
_cell.length_c   1.000
_cell.angle_alpha   90.00
_cell.angle_beta   90.00
_cell.angle_gamma   90.00
#
_symmetry.space_group_name_H-M   'P 1'
#
loop_
_entity.id
_entity.type
_entity.pdbx_description
1 polymer ?
#
loop_
_entity_poly.entity_id
_entity_poly.type
_entity_poly.pdbx_seq_one_letter_code
_entity_poly.pdbx_strand_id
1 'polypeptide(L)'
;MPLRERKRMQETIRAQKSEISALVDGRDEIKRELKMVRTEKTNEIDRKWEITNKMNALIQTMDEWDECRHCGADFGSIMGLAWGAILIPCTHPSSSSLHHYPNSNMSTSNGKYVVFDIVGTCVSYDKLTEAVEKQLGDKLLAENIKPSLLVNIWVEASEREYTYLSITNRYVAFDKLFASLFYRMLWLAGIEEPRSFASGADVEKITRGYMELEPRPDLKECFDKLRAAGFTVRGLTAGDYDRVLGYFDKAGIEFPKEHLMSCDSFGVGKPDLKAYASTFEELKGAKELWFAAAHMWDVSSAKQVGFKSAYCSVLEKEPCVDIFGEMDVMSDTLSEMADKIIQASS
;
A
#
# COMPACT_ATOMS: atom_id res chain seq x y z
N MET A 1 -53.65 -43.74 11.65
CA MET A 1 -53.48 -42.62 12.61
C MET A 1 -54.83 -42.00 12.91
N PRO A 2 -55.37 -42.18 14.13
CA PRO A 2 -56.66 -41.64 14.55
C PRO A 2 -56.72 -40.10 14.46
N LEU A 3 -57.91 -39.56 14.24
CA LEU A 3 -58.15 -38.10 14.08
C LEU A 3 -57.59 -37.26 15.23
N ARG A 4 -57.62 -37.77 16.46
CA ARG A 4 -57.07 -37.09 17.65
C ARG A 4 -55.55 -36.95 17.61
N GLU A 5 -54.83 -37.96 17.13
CA GLU A 5 -53.37 -37.89 16.95
C GLU A 5 -52.99 -36.91 15.84
N ARG A 6 -53.79 -36.84 14.76
CA ARG A 6 -53.54 -35.88 13.66
C ARG A 6 -53.67 -34.45 14.14
N LYS A 7 -54.68 -34.17 14.97
CA LYS A 7 -54.90 -32.85 15.55
C LYS A 7 -53.76 -32.44 16.47
N ARG A 8 -53.31 -33.33 17.37
CA ARG A 8 -52.14 -33.08 18.23
C ARG A 8 -50.87 -32.80 17.43
N MET A 9 -50.61 -33.60 16.39
CA MET A 9 -49.44 -33.42 15.53
C MET A 9 -49.49 -32.08 14.78
N GLN A 10 -50.67 -31.66 14.29
CA GLN A 10 -50.84 -30.35 13.66
C GLN A 10 -50.64 -29.18 14.63
N GLU A 11 -51.09 -29.32 15.89
CA GLU A 11 -50.86 -28.33 16.94
C GLU A 11 -49.36 -28.21 17.26
N THR A 12 -48.63 -29.33 17.39
CA THR A 12 -47.18 -29.34 17.56
C THR A 12 -46.44 -28.70 16.39
N ILE A 13 -46.79 -29.04 15.15
CA ILE A 13 -46.19 -28.44 13.95
C ILE A 13 -46.44 -26.93 13.91
N ARG A 14 -47.65 -26.48 14.28
CA ARG A 14 -47.96 -25.04 14.33
C ARG A 14 -47.14 -24.33 15.39
N ALA A 15 -46.97 -24.93 16.57
CA ALA A 15 -46.13 -24.38 17.64
C ALA A 15 -44.67 -24.27 17.19
N GLN A 16 -44.11 -25.33 16.59
CA GLN A 16 -42.74 -25.34 16.07
C GLN A 16 -42.53 -24.31 14.95
N LYS A 17 -43.50 -24.15 14.04
CA LYS A 17 -43.45 -23.09 13.01
C LYS A 17 -43.43 -21.68 13.61
N SER A 18 -44.20 -21.46 14.67
CA SER A 18 -44.20 -20.18 15.38
C SER A 18 -42.86 -19.90 16.04
N GLU A 19 -42.25 -20.91 16.66
CA GLU A 19 -40.94 -20.80 17.30
C GLU A 19 -39.82 -20.53 16.28
N ILE A 20 -39.82 -21.23 15.14
CA ILE A 20 -38.90 -20.98 14.04
C ILE A 20 -39.05 -19.55 13.50
N SER A 21 -40.28 -19.06 13.35
CA SER A 21 -40.52 -17.67 12.89
C SER A 21 -39.89 -16.67 13.85
N ALA A 22 -40.10 -16.83 15.16
CA ALA A 22 -39.53 -15.94 16.17
C ALA A 22 -37.99 -15.93 16.17
N LEU A 23 -37.36 -17.10 15.95
CA LEU A 23 -35.90 -17.20 15.83
C LEU A 23 -35.37 -16.51 14.56
N VAL A 24 -36.09 -16.61 13.45
CA VAL A 24 -35.73 -15.92 12.19
C VAL A 24 -35.83 -14.40 12.37
N ASP A 25 -36.91 -13.92 12.98
CA ASP A 25 -37.10 -12.50 13.25
C ASP A 25 -36.00 -11.95 14.18
N GLY A 26 -35.67 -12.69 15.24
CA GLY A 26 -34.57 -12.33 16.15
C GLY A 26 -33.20 -12.30 15.48
N ARG A 27 -32.91 -13.26 14.59
CA ARG A 27 -31.67 -13.26 13.79
C ARG A 27 -31.59 -12.03 12.89
N ASP A 28 -32.69 -11.65 12.26
CA ASP A 28 -32.71 -10.54 11.32
C ASP A 28 -32.59 -9.19 12.04
N GLU A 29 -33.08 -9.08 13.27
CA GLU A 29 -32.82 -7.93 14.15
C GLU A 29 -31.33 -7.79 14.51
N ILE A 30 -30.70 -8.88 14.97
CA ILE A 30 -29.26 -8.89 15.30
C ILE A 30 -28.42 -8.49 14.07
N LYS A 31 -28.82 -8.93 12.86
CA LYS A 31 -28.16 -8.51 11.61
C LYS A 31 -28.27 -7.01 11.35
N ARG A 32 -29.42 -6.39 11.66
CA ARG A 32 -29.63 -4.94 11.53
C ARG A 32 -28.74 -4.18 12.52
N GLU A 33 -28.70 -4.60 13.78
CA GLU A 33 -27.86 -3.98 14.81
C GLU A 33 -26.37 -4.07 14.44
N LEU A 34 -25.89 -5.25 14.01
CA LEU A 34 -24.51 -5.44 13.55
C LEU A 34 -24.15 -4.53 12.38
N LYS A 35 -25.10 -4.27 11.47
CA LYS A 35 -24.89 -3.35 10.35
C LYS A 35 -24.71 -1.91 10.85
N MET A 36 -25.53 -1.46 11.81
CA MET A 36 -25.39 -0.12 12.40
C MET A 36 -24.06 0.06 13.11
N VAL A 37 -23.65 -0.90 13.94
CA VAL A 37 -22.36 -0.86 14.67
C VAL A 37 -21.18 -0.80 13.69
N ARG A 38 -21.24 -1.54 12.56
CA ARG A 38 -20.21 -1.45 11.51
C ARG A 38 -20.14 -0.07 10.87
N THR A 39 -21.30 0.54 10.59
CA THR A 39 -21.36 1.90 10.05
C THR A 39 -20.79 2.91 11.03
N GLU A 40 -21.15 2.84 12.32
CA GLU A 40 -20.61 3.73 13.36
C GLU A 40 -19.10 3.60 13.50
N LYS A 41 -18.58 2.36 13.51
CA LYS A 41 -17.14 2.11 13.55
C LYS A 41 -16.41 2.67 12.32
N THR A 42 -17.03 2.59 11.14
CA THR A 42 -16.49 3.20 9.91
C THR A 42 -16.43 4.72 10.05
N ASN A 43 -17.52 5.35 10.51
CA ASN A 43 -17.56 6.78 10.76
C ASN A 43 -16.52 7.24 11.81
N GLU A 44 -16.22 6.42 12.83
CA GLU A 44 -15.18 6.72 13.82
C GLU A 44 -13.77 6.66 13.20
N ILE A 45 -13.53 5.68 12.33
CA ILE A 45 -12.28 5.56 11.57
C ILE A 45 -12.09 6.78 10.67
N ASP A 46 -13.14 7.22 9.96
CA ASP A 46 -13.08 8.40 9.09
C ASP A 46 -12.78 9.68 9.88
N ARG A 47 -13.37 9.84 11.07
CA ARG A 47 -13.05 10.97 11.97
C ARG A 47 -11.61 10.92 12.46
N LYS A 48 -11.10 9.74 12.85
CA LYS A 48 -9.70 9.56 13.25
C LYS A 48 -8.76 9.91 12.11
N TRP A 49 -9.08 9.48 10.90
CA TRP A 49 -8.34 9.82 9.69
C TRP A 49 -8.32 11.33 9.43
N GLU A 50 -9.46 12.02 9.55
CA GLU A 50 -9.53 13.48 9.38
C GLU A 50 -8.66 14.23 10.41
N ILE A 51 -8.64 13.76 11.66
CA ILE A 51 -7.79 14.30 12.72
C ILE A 51 -6.31 14.08 12.39
N THR A 52 -5.93 12.86 11.98
CA THR A 52 -4.53 12.54 11.62
C THR A 52 -4.04 13.40 10.46
N ASN A 53 -4.86 13.61 9.43
CA ASN A 53 -4.49 14.47 8.30
C ASN A 53 -4.32 15.94 8.72
N LYS A 54 -5.19 16.45 9.61
CA LYS A 54 -5.05 17.81 10.17
C LYS A 54 -3.76 17.94 10.98
N MET A 55 -3.39 16.91 11.74
CA MET A 55 -2.12 16.89 12.48
C MET A 55 -0.91 16.86 11.53
N ASN A 56 -0.93 16.02 10.50
CA ASN A 56 0.15 15.94 9.52
C ASN A 56 0.33 17.27 8.75
N ALA A 57 -0.78 17.93 8.38
CA ALA A 57 -0.72 19.26 7.75
C ALA A 57 -0.10 20.32 8.68
N LEU A 58 -0.39 20.27 9.98
CA LEU A 58 0.24 21.14 10.98
C LEU A 58 1.74 20.86 11.13
N ILE A 59 2.13 19.58 11.18
CA ILE A 59 3.55 19.17 11.24
C ILE A 59 4.30 19.68 10.01
N GLN A 60 3.75 19.47 8.82
CA GLN A 60 4.35 19.98 7.58
C GLN A 60 4.49 21.50 7.59
N THR A 61 3.47 22.21 8.08
CA THR A 61 3.56 23.69 8.21
C THR A 61 4.67 24.09 9.18
N MET A 62 4.86 23.34 10.28
CA MET A 62 5.94 23.59 11.24
C MET A 62 7.33 23.28 10.66
N ASP A 63 7.45 22.24 9.83
CA ASP A 63 8.71 21.89 9.14
C ASP A 63 9.07 22.95 8.08
N GLU A 64 8.09 23.42 7.30
CA GLU A 64 8.26 24.54 6.35
C GLU A 64 8.65 25.84 7.08
N TRP A 65 8.17 26.05 8.32
CA TRP A 65 8.59 27.16 9.17
C TRP A 65 10.04 27.02 9.64
N ASP A 66 10.50 25.80 9.93
CA ASP A 66 11.87 25.53 10.37
C ASP A 66 12.90 25.70 9.23
N GLU A 67 12.52 25.43 7.98
CA GLU A 67 13.35 25.69 6.79
C GLU A 67 13.47 27.19 6.45
N CYS A 68 12.52 28.02 6.89
CA CYS A 68 12.52 29.47 6.69
C CYS A 68 13.57 30.24 7.55
N ARG A 69 14.44 29.55 8.29
CA ARG A 69 15.55 30.16 9.07
C ARG A 69 16.66 30.83 8.23
N HIS A 70 16.52 30.93 6.91
CA HIS A 70 17.49 31.61 6.05
C HIS A 70 17.44 33.15 6.12
N CYS A 71 16.38 33.78 6.64
CA CYS A 71 16.22 35.23 6.54
C CYS A 71 16.61 36.06 7.79
N GLY A 72 16.95 35.42 8.91
CA GLY A 72 17.50 36.12 10.09
C GLY A 72 16.60 37.22 10.70
N ALA A 73 15.29 37.20 10.46
CA ALA A 73 14.36 38.18 11.03
C ALA A 73 13.94 37.79 12.46
N ASP A 74 14.34 38.58 13.45
CA ASP A 74 13.82 38.52 14.82
C ASP A 74 12.34 38.88 14.84
N PHE A 75 11.43 37.95 15.14
CA PHE A 75 10.05 38.32 15.52
C PHE A 75 9.44 37.40 16.59
N GLY A 76 9.42 37.91 17.81
CA GLY A 76 8.53 37.51 18.89
C GLY A 76 7.76 38.73 19.39
N SER A 77 6.47 38.82 19.04
CA SER A 77 5.50 39.60 19.81
C SER A 77 4.13 38.95 19.67
N ILE A 78 3.81 38.05 20.60
CA ILE A 78 2.45 37.57 20.81
C ILE A 78 1.66 38.74 21.42
N MET A 79 0.79 39.37 20.63
CA MET A 79 -0.34 40.13 21.19
C MET A 79 -1.57 39.25 21.12
N GLY A 80 -1.98 38.74 22.28
CA GLY A 80 -3.14 37.89 22.40
C GLY A 80 -4.44 38.66 22.18
N LEU A 81 -5.36 38.07 21.40
CA LEU A 81 -6.80 38.14 21.62
C LEU A 81 -7.43 36.80 21.22
N ALA A 82 -8.51 36.46 21.91
CA ALA A 82 -9.17 35.18 21.88
C ALA A 82 -9.74 34.82 20.48
N TRP A 83 -9.59 33.55 20.09
CA TRP A 83 -10.18 32.90 18.91
C TRP A 83 -9.75 33.48 17.54
N GLY A 84 -8.63 32.96 17.02
CA GLY A 84 -8.23 33.11 15.61
C GLY A 84 -6.84 33.73 15.44
N ALA A 85 -5.82 32.90 15.20
CA ALA A 85 -4.53 33.39 14.76
C ALA A 85 -4.62 33.81 13.28
N ILE A 86 -4.55 35.11 13.01
CA ILE A 86 -4.31 35.62 11.66
C ILE A 86 -2.79 35.65 11.46
N LEU A 87 -2.30 34.78 10.58
CA LEU A 87 -0.91 34.82 10.12
C LEU A 87 -0.77 36.00 9.15
N ILE A 88 0.14 36.93 9.46
CA ILE A 88 0.57 37.96 8.50
C ILE A 88 1.63 37.30 7.60
N PRO A 89 1.39 37.13 6.29
CA PRO A 89 2.39 36.56 5.40
C PRO A 89 3.59 37.51 5.27
N CYS A 90 4.80 36.95 5.29
CA CYS A 90 6.04 37.67 5.01
C CYS A 90 5.98 38.26 3.59
N THR A 91 6.24 39.56 3.44
CA THR A 91 6.13 40.31 2.17
C THR A 91 7.37 40.25 1.30
N HIS A 92 8.27 39.27 1.50
CA HIS A 92 9.39 39.08 0.58
C HIS A 92 8.93 38.37 -0.71
N PRO A 93 9.29 38.90 -1.89
CA PRO A 93 8.90 38.31 -3.16
C PRO A 93 9.75 37.05 -3.40
N SER A 94 9.32 35.93 -2.84
CA SER A 94 9.71 34.62 -3.36
C SER A 94 8.69 34.23 -4.41
N SER A 95 9.19 33.83 -5.57
CA SER A 95 8.41 33.40 -6.72
C SER A 95 7.73 32.06 -6.44
N SER A 96 6.57 32.09 -5.82
CA SER A 96 5.65 30.96 -5.81
C SER A 96 4.22 31.48 -5.86
N SER A 97 3.55 31.11 -6.94
CA SER A 97 2.14 31.39 -7.19
C SER A 97 1.29 30.87 -6.04
N LEU A 98 0.54 31.79 -5.40
CA LEU A 98 -0.49 31.51 -4.40
C LEU A 98 -1.44 30.41 -4.88
N HIS A 99 -1.36 29.24 -4.24
CA HIS A 99 -2.39 28.22 -4.35
C HIS A 99 -3.66 28.72 -3.66
N HIS A 100 -4.64 29.07 -4.48
CA HIS A 100 -6.04 29.18 -4.09
C HIS A 100 -6.47 27.80 -3.56
N TYR A 101 -6.84 27.69 -2.29
CA TYR A 101 -7.55 26.50 -1.80
C TYR A 101 -8.87 26.40 -2.57
N PRO A 102 -9.09 25.35 -3.39
CA PRO A 102 -10.39 25.16 -3.99
C PRO A 102 -11.37 24.77 -2.88
N ASN A 103 -12.50 25.47 -2.85
CA ASN A 103 -13.76 24.88 -2.40
C ASN A 103 -13.87 23.43 -2.88
N SER A 104 -14.57 22.62 -2.10
CA SER A 104 -15.01 21.25 -2.37
C SER A 104 -15.85 21.09 -3.65
N ASN A 105 -15.31 21.48 -4.79
CA ASN A 105 -15.72 21.02 -6.10
C ASN A 105 -14.78 19.87 -6.41
N MET A 106 -15.33 18.66 -6.49
CA MET A 106 -14.65 17.51 -7.09
C MET A 106 -14.18 17.92 -8.49
N SER A 107 -12.93 18.36 -8.58
CA SER A 107 -12.21 18.48 -9.84
C SER A 107 -12.13 17.06 -10.38
N THR A 108 -13.02 16.73 -11.32
CA THR A 108 -12.86 15.53 -12.13
C THR A 108 -11.54 15.68 -12.87
N SER A 109 -10.48 15.05 -12.36
CA SER A 109 -9.17 15.09 -13.00
C SER A 109 -9.34 14.52 -14.40
N ASN A 110 -9.36 15.33 -15.45
CA ASN A 110 -9.68 14.84 -16.80
C ASN A 110 -8.49 14.10 -17.47
N GLY A 111 -7.53 13.64 -16.65
CA GLY A 111 -6.27 13.02 -17.04
C GLY A 111 -6.34 11.49 -17.12
N LYS A 112 -5.24 10.89 -17.58
CA LYS A 112 -5.01 9.44 -17.58
C LYS A 112 -3.92 9.12 -16.56
N TYR A 113 -4.10 8.09 -15.75
CA TYR A 113 -3.17 7.74 -14.68
C TYR A 113 -2.84 6.25 -14.69
N VAL A 114 -1.58 5.93 -14.39
CA VAL A 114 -1.16 4.57 -14.01
C VAL A 114 -0.46 4.66 -12.67
N VAL A 115 -1.00 4.00 -11.66
CA VAL A 115 -0.42 3.87 -10.33
C VAL A 115 0.34 2.55 -10.26
N PHE A 116 1.65 2.62 -10.02
CA PHE A 116 2.52 1.46 -9.95
C PHE A 116 2.74 1.02 -8.50
N ASP A 117 2.64 -0.28 -8.26
CA ASP A 117 3.44 -0.88 -7.20
C ASP A 117 4.93 -0.69 -7.49
N ILE A 118 5.76 -0.55 -6.46
CA ILE A 118 7.17 -0.16 -6.63
C ILE A 118 8.14 -1.31 -6.37
N VAL A 119 8.15 -1.86 -5.16
CA VAL A 119 9.12 -2.91 -4.79
C VAL A 119 8.64 -4.24 -5.34
N GLY A 120 9.51 -4.99 -6.03
CA GLY A 120 9.13 -6.22 -6.73
C GLY A 120 8.53 -5.96 -8.12
N THR A 121 7.87 -4.82 -8.33
CA THR A 121 7.35 -4.39 -9.64
C THR A 121 8.36 -3.52 -10.40
N CYS A 122 8.57 -2.27 -9.98
CA CYS A 122 9.47 -1.32 -10.63
C CYS A 122 10.95 -1.60 -10.31
N VAL A 123 11.26 -2.01 -9.09
CA VAL A 123 12.63 -2.35 -8.65
C VAL A 123 12.73 -3.84 -8.31
N SER A 124 13.86 -4.48 -8.62
CA SER A 124 14.08 -5.92 -8.40
C SER A 124 14.76 -6.22 -7.06
N TYR A 125 14.68 -7.47 -6.59
CA TYR A 125 15.37 -7.95 -5.38
C TYR A 125 16.81 -8.44 -5.66
N ASP A 126 17.37 -8.14 -6.84
CA ASP A 126 18.68 -8.66 -7.24
C ASP A 126 19.79 -8.16 -6.31
N LYS A 127 19.77 -6.88 -5.94
CA LYS A 127 20.72 -6.28 -5.00
C LYS A 127 20.65 -6.85 -3.59
N LEU A 128 19.44 -7.21 -3.14
CA LEU A 128 19.28 -7.93 -1.89
C LEU A 128 19.90 -9.34 -1.98
N THR A 129 19.69 -10.04 -3.09
CA THR A 129 20.26 -11.36 -3.34
C THR A 129 21.79 -11.31 -3.39
N GLU A 130 22.36 -10.38 -4.15
CA GLU A 130 23.81 -10.12 -4.20
C GLU A 130 24.38 -9.84 -2.79
N ALA A 131 23.65 -9.07 -1.97
CA ALA A 131 24.07 -8.78 -0.60
C ALA A 131 24.08 -10.02 0.30
N VAL A 132 23.06 -10.88 0.21
CA VAL A 132 23.04 -12.16 0.95
C VAL A 132 24.15 -13.08 0.47
N GLU A 133 24.34 -13.23 -0.84
CA GLU A 133 25.41 -14.04 -1.42
C GLU A 133 26.79 -13.58 -0.95
N LYS A 134 27.04 -12.26 -0.98
CA LYS A 134 28.31 -11.68 -0.54
C LYS A 134 28.58 -11.88 0.94
N GLN A 135 27.58 -11.78 1.82
CA GLN A 135 27.79 -11.84 3.27
C GLN A 135 27.75 -13.27 3.82
N LEU A 136 26.83 -14.10 3.32
CA LEU A 136 26.53 -15.41 3.91
C LEU A 136 26.49 -16.54 2.87
N GLY A 137 26.80 -16.28 1.60
CA GLY A 137 26.67 -17.28 0.51
C GLY A 137 27.34 -18.61 0.81
N ASP A 138 28.63 -18.60 1.13
CA ASP A 138 29.39 -19.83 1.43
C ASP A 138 28.81 -20.59 2.63
N LYS A 139 28.42 -19.87 3.69
CA LYS A 139 27.80 -20.47 4.88
C LYS A 139 26.44 -21.09 4.58
N LEU A 140 25.61 -20.39 3.81
CA LEU A 140 24.28 -20.86 3.43
C LEU A 140 24.38 -22.09 2.52
N LEU A 141 25.29 -22.08 1.55
CA LEU A 141 25.51 -23.20 0.65
C LEU A 141 26.04 -24.45 1.38
N ALA A 142 26.88 -24.28 2.40
CA ALA A 142 27.33 -25.39 3.25
C ALA A 142 26.16 -26.09 3.98
N GLU A 143 25.08 -25.37 4.25
CA GLU A 143 23.83 -25.87 4.85
C GLU A 143 22.79 -26.27 3.79
N ASN A 144 23.17 -26.33 2.51
CA ASN A 144 22.30 -26.59 1.36
C ASN A 144 21.18 -25.56 1.16
N ILE A 145 21.38 -24.33 1.62
CA ILE A 145 20.45 -23.21 1.45
C ILE A 145 20.94 -22.34 0.30
N LYS A 146 20.15 -22.27 -0.78
CA LYS A 146 20.41 -21.33 -1.88
C LYS A 146 20.10 -19.89 -1.40
N PRO A 147 21.03 -18.92 -1.50
CA PRO A 147 20.79 -17.54 -1.08
C PRO A 147 19.53 -16.91 -1.69
N SER A 148 19.31 -17.11 -3.00
CA SER A 148 18.10 -16.61 -3.67
C SER A 148 16.81 -17.23 -3.12
N LEU A 149 16.84 -18.51 -2.69
CA LEU A 149 15.67 -19.15 -2.08
C LEU A 149 15.38 -18.52 -0.72
N LEU A 150 16.42 -18.27 0.10
CA LEU A 150 16.28 -17.58 1.38
C LEU A 150 15.68 -16.17 1.20
N VAL A 151 16.15 -15.42 0.21
CA VAL A 151 15.60 -14.09 -0.11
C VAL A 151 14.12 -14.19 -0.49
N ASN A 152 13.75 -15.10 -1.39
CA ASN A 152 12.36 -15.25 -1.82
C ASN A 152 11.45 -15.57 -0.62
N ILE A 153 11.78 -16.57 0.19
CA ILE A 153 10.95 -16.93 1.36
C ILE A 153 10.91 -15.82 2.40
N TRP A 154 11.98 -15.02 2.52
CA TRP A 154 12.04 -13.92 3.47
C TRP A 154 11.18 -12.74 3.04
N VAL A 155 11.18 -12.38 1.76
CA VAL A 155 10.29 -11.37 1.18
C VAL A 155 8.83 -11.81 1.36
N GLU A 156 8.49 -13.03 0.94
CA GLU A 156 7.12 -13.58 1.06
C GLU A 156 6.64 -13.62 2.53
N ALA A 157 7.50 -14.07 3.45
CA ALA A 157 7.16 -14.05 4.87
C ALA A 157 6.97 -12.61 5.39
N SER A 158 7.77 -11.66 4.89
CA SER A 158 7.68 -10.27 5.33
C SER A 158 6.41 -9.59 4.84
N GLU A 159 6.04 -9.76 3.59
CA GLU A 159 4.76 -9.29 3.03
C GLU A 159 3.58 -9.88 3.83
N ARG A 160 3.59 -11.19 4.09
CA ARG A 160 2.54 -11.84 4.88
C ARG A 160 2.43 -11.28 6.30
N GLU A 161 3.55 -11.16 7.03
CA GLU A 161 3.54 -10.68 8.41
C GLU A 161 3.18 -9.19 8.47
N TYR A 162 3.63 -8.39 7.50
CA TYR A 162 3.24 -7.00 7.32
C TYR A 162 1.73 -6.86 7.16
N THR A 163 1.13 -7.65 6.26
CA THR A 163 -0.32 -7.73 6.10
C THR A 163 -1.01 -8.13 7.41
N TYR A 164 -0.58 -9.21 8.06
CA TYR A 164 -1.22 -9.70 9.29
C TYR A 164 -1.18 -8.69 10.44
N LEU A 165 -0.07 -7.96 10.57
CA LEU A 165 0.04 -6.90 11.55
C LEU A 165 -0.85 -5.70 11.19
N SER A 166 -0.89 -5.30 9.93
CA SER A 166 -1.80 -4.25 9.42
C SER A 166 -3.26 -4.56 9.76
N ILE A 167 -3.78 -5.72 9.32
CA ILE A 167 -5.20 -6.08 9.50
C ILE A 167 -5.60 -6.36 10.96
N THR A 168 -4.61 -6.52 11.84
CA THR A 168 -4.82 -6.65 13.30
C THR A 168 -4.54 -5.37 14.07
N ASN A 169 -4.45 -4.22 13.40
CA ASN A 169 -4.19 -2.88 13.98
C ASN A 169 -2.86 -2.78 14.74
N ARG A 170 -1.83 -3.48 14.26
CA ARG A 170 -0.48 -3.49 14.83
C ARG A 170 0.56 -3.07 13.79
N TYR A 171 0.22 -2.07 12.99
CA TYR A 171 1.06 -1.57 11.92
C TYR A 171 2.49 -1.33 12.40
N VAL A 172 3.45 -1.74 11.57
CA VAL A 172 4.88 -1.52 11.75
C VAL A 172 5.48 -1.26 10.38
N ALA A 173 6.44 -0.34 10.33
CA ALA A 173 7.19 -0.06 9.11
C ALA A 173 7.82 -1.34 8.55
N PHE A 174 7.74 -1.49 7.22
CA PHE A 174 8.12 -2.73 6.56
C PHE A 174 9.59 -3.09 6.78
N ASP A 175 10.49 -2.11 6.74
CA ASP A 175 11.94 -2.29 6.93
C ASP A 175 12.30 -2.89 8.29
N LYS A 176 11.66 -2.41 9.36
CA LYS A 176 11.83 -2.90 10.72
C LYS A 176 11.34 -4.33 10.86
N LEU A 177 10.18 -4.64 10.27
CA LEU A 177 9.64 -5.99 10.23
C LEU A 177 10.56 -6.94 9.44
N PHE A 178 10.97 -6.51 8.26
CA PHE A 178 11.83 -7.23 7.34
C PHE A 178 13.14 -7.65 8.03
N ALA A 179 13.87 -6.70 8.61
CA ALA A 179 15.11 -6.98 9.35
C ALA A 179 14.90 -7.93 10.54
N SER A 180 13.80 -7.78 11.28
CA SER A 180 13.47 -8.64 12.42
C SER A 180 13.22 -10.09 12.02
N LEU A 181 12.60 -10.32 10.86
CA LEU A 181 12.26 -11.66 10.39
C LEU A 181 13.46 -12.47 9.88
N PHE A 182 14.60 -11.84 9.58
CA PHE A 182 15.76 -12.53 9.02
C PHE A 182 16.19 -13.77 9.83
N TYR A 183 16.31 -13.64 11.15
CA TYR A 183 16.68 -14.75 12.03
C TYR A 183 15.62 -15.85 12.08
N ARG A 184 14.34 -15.49 11.97
CA ARG A 184 13.25 -16.46 11.88
C ARG A 184 13.37 -17.26 10.57
N MET A 185 13.75 -16.60 9.47
CA MET A 185 13.93 -17.27 8.19
C MET A 185 15.10 -18.24 8.20
N LEU A 186 16.21 -17.89 8.85
CA LEU A 186 17.31 -18.83 9.08
C LEU A 186 16.87 -20.07 9.88
N TRP A 187 16.11 -19.88 10.96
CA TRP A 187 15.56 -21.01 11.73
C TRP A 187 14.66 -21.91 10.87
N LEU A 188 13.74 -21.32 10.12
CA LEU A 188 12.84 -22.08 9.23
C LEU A 188 13.58 -22.76 8.07
N ALA A 189 14.75 -22.25 7.69
CA ALA A 189 15.63 -22.87 6.71
C ALA A 189 16.52 -23.99 7.30
N GLY A 190 16.40 -24.30 8.60
CA GLY A 190 17.11 -25.40 9.26
C GLY A 190 18.33 -24.98 10.09
N ILE A 191 18.60 -23.69 10.25
CA ILE A 191 19.71 -23.19 11.07
C ILE A 191 19.27 -23.14 12.54
N GLU A 192 19.74 -24.07 13.36
CA GLU A 192 19.34 -24.18 14.78
C GLU A 192 19.82 -23.00 15.64
N GLU A 193 20.94 -22.36 15.28
CA GLU A 193 21.48 -21.21 16.03
C GLU A 193 21.59 -19.95 15.14
N PRO A 194 20.46 -19.32 14.71
CA PRO A 194 20.46 -18.24 13.72
C PRO A 194 21.36 -17.05 14.05
N ARG A 195 21.41 -16.66 15.32
CA ARG A 195 22.17 -15.48 15.79
C ARG A 195 23.67 -15.77 15.92
N SER A 196 24.05 -17.03 16.01
CA SER A 196 25.45 -17.47 15.93
C SER A 196 25.88 -17.61 14.48
N PHE A 197 24.97 -18.04 13.60
CA PHE A 197 25.21 -18.20 12.17
C PHE A 197 25.44 -16.86 11.45
N ALA A 198 24.57 -15.89 11.71
CA ALA A 198 24.66 -14.52 11.19
C ALA A 198 24.67 -13.51 12.36
N SER A 199 25.67 -12.63 12.37
CA SER A 199 25.74 -11.56 13.38
C SER A 199 24.80 -10.41 13.04
N GLY A 200 24.53 -9.54 14.02
CA GLY A 200 23.78 -8.29 13.77
C GLY A 200 24.40 -7.43 12.66
N ALA A 201 25.74 -7.36 12.61
CA ALA A 201 26.46 -6.61 11.58
C ALA A 201 26.32 -7.25 10.18
N ASP A 202 26.16 -8.57 10.08
CA ASP A 202 25.88 -9.23 8.81
C ASP A 202 24.47 -8.89 8.32
N VAL A 203 23.49 -8.92 9.22
CA VAL A 203 22.10 -8.54 8.90
C VAL A 203 22.04 -7.07 8.46
N GLU A 204 22.72 -6.16 9.15
CA GLU A 204 22.79 -4.74 8.75
C GLU A 204 23.41 -4.55 7.36
N LYS A 205 24.45 -5.32 7.00
CA LYS A 205 25.05 -5.27 5.66
C LYS A 205 24.08 -5.80 4.60
N ILE A 206 23.34 -6.87 4.91
CA ILE A 206 22.35 -7.47 4.01
C ILE A 206 21.17 -6.53 3.80
N THR A 207 20.63 -5.95 4.87
CA THR A 207 19.49 -5.03 4.79
C THR A 207 19.85 -3.72 4.10
N ARG A 208 21.12 -3.29 4.10
CA ARG A 208 21.56 -2.21 3.20
C ARG A 208 21.39 -2.55 1.72
N GLY A 209 21.57 -3.80 1.32
CA GLY A 209 21.27 -4.24 -0.06
C GLY A 209 19.79 -4.03 -0.43
N TYR A 210 18.88 -4.15 0.55
CA TYR A 210 17.47 -3.81 0.39
C TYR A 210 17.19 -2.30 0.27
N MET A 211 18.10 -1.45 0.75
CA MET A 211 18.05 0.01 0.58
C MET A 211 18.73 0.48 -0.72
N GLU A 212 19.32 -0.45 -1.47
CA GLU A 212 20.09 -0.21 -2.68
C GLU A 212 19.48 -0.91 -3.90
N LEU A 213 18.21 -1.31 -3.83
CA LEU A 213 17.51 -1.94 -4.96
C LEU A 213 17.57 -1.06 -6.21
N GLU A 214 17.60 -1.69 -7.37
CA GLU A 214 17.71 -1.02 -8.65
C GLU A 214 16.43 -1.18 -9.47
N PRO A 215 16.04 -0.15 -10.25
CA PRO A 215 14.98 -0.25 -11.24
C PRO A 215 15.21 -1.38 -12.24
N ARG A 216 14.13 -2.02 -12.67
CA ARG A 216 14.19 -3.03 -13.74
C ARG A 216 14.65 -2.39 -15.06
N PRO A 217 15.39 -3.13 -15.91
CA PRO A 217 16.02 -2.57 -17.11
C PRO A 217 15.06 -1.84 -18.07
N ASP A 218 13.81 -2.32 -18.17
CA ASP A 218 12.79 -1.78 -19.07
C ASP A 218 11.84 -0.77 -18.41
N LEU A 219 12.05 -0.42 -17.13
CA LEU A 219 11.17 0.50 -16.41
C LEU A 219 11.16 1.89 -17.03
N LYS A 220 12.34 2.42 -17.41
CA LYS A 220 12.43 3.76 -18.00
C LYS A 220 11.63 3.82 -19.31
N GLU A 221 11.76 2.81 -20.15
CA GLU A 221 11.01 2.71 -21.41
C GLU A 221 9.50 2.64 -21.15
N CYS A 222 9.07 1.83 -20.18
CA CYS A 222 7.67 1.75 -19.73
C CYS A 222 7.11 3.13 -19.35
N PHE A 223 7.81 3.87 -18.49
CA PHE A 223 7.38 5.19 -18.04
C PHE A 223 7.37 6.22 -19.19
N ASP A 224 8.39 6.21 -20.05
CA ASP A 224 8.47 7.12 -21.19
C ASP A 224 7.32 6.88 -22.18
N LYS A 225 6.97 5.62 -22.46
CA LYS A 225 5.81 5.26 -23.30
C LYS A 225 4.49 5.78 -22.72
N LEU A 226 4.24 5.52 -21.44
CA LEU A 226 3.03 5.99 -20.75
C LEU A 226 2.92 7.51 -20.77
N ARG A 227 4.01 8.22 -20.45
CA ARG A 227 4.06 9.69 -20.49
C ARG A 227 3.81 10.23 -21.89
N ALA A 228 4.42 9.64 -22.91
CA ALA A 228 4.20 10.01 -24.31
C ALA A 228 2.74 9.82 -24.76
N ALA A 229 2.04 8.84 -24.17
CA ALA A 229 0.60 8.62 -24.40
C ALA A 229 -0.32 9.48 -23.50
N GLY A 230 0.24 10.43 -22.75
CA GLY A 230 -0.50 11.37 -21.92
C GLY A 230 -0.93 10.83 -20.55
N PHE A 231 -0.31 9.74 -20.08
CA PHE A 231 -0.52 9.25 -18.71
C PHE A 231 0.41 9.95 -17.73
N THR A 232 -0.14 10.29 -16.56
CA THR A 232 0.64 10.60 -15.37
C THR A 232 0.99 9.30 -14.66
N VAL A 233 2.29 9.04 -14.50
CA VAL A 233 2.80 7.89 -13.74
C VAL A 233 2.86 8.25 -12.26
N ARG A 234 2.20 7.46 -11.42
CA ARG A 234 2.21 7.54 -9.95
C ARG A 234 2.64 6.22 -9.32
N GLY A 235 2.89 6.22 -8.02
CA GLY A 235 3.33 5.04 -7.26
C GLY A 235 2.56 4.87 -5.96
N LEU A 236 2.28 3.63 -5.58
CA LEU A 236 1.77 3.25 -4.26
C LEU A 236 2.70 2.18 -3.68
N THR A 237 3.42 2.50 -2.61
CA THR A 237 4.45 1.64 -2.02
C THR A 237 4.18 1.32 -0.55
N ALA A 238 4.63 0.15 -0.11
CA ALA A 238 4.56 -0.27 1.28
C ALA A 238 5.69 0.31 2.16
N GLY A 239 6.67 1.01 1.57
CA GLY A 239 7.84 1.50 2.32
C GLY A 239 8.06 3.01 2.25
N ASP A 240 9.16 3.42 2.88
CA ASP A 240 9.54 4.82 3.06
C ASP A 240 9.76 5.59 1.74
N TYR A 241 9.35 6.87 1.74
CA TYR A 241 9.43 7.77 0.58
C TYR A 241 10.85 7.99 0.10
N ASP A 242 11.76 8.33 1.01
CA ASP A 242 13.11 8.76 0.65
C ASP A 242 13.90 7.59 0.06
N ARG A 243 13.70 6.40 0.61
CA ARG A 243 14.26 5.17 0.06
C ARG A 243 13.78 4.91 -1.37
N VAL A 244 12.47 4.99 -1.61
CA VAL A 244 11.90 4.66 -2.92
C VAL A 244 12.30 5.69 -3.99
N LEU A 245 12.26 6.98 -3.65
CA LEU A 245 12.70 8.04 -4.57
C LEU A 245 14.19 7.93 -4.88
N GLY A 246 15.00 7.51 -3.90
CA GLY A 246 16.43 7.26 -4.09
C GLY A 246 16.77 6.21 -5.15
N TYR A 247 15.89 5.23 -5.40
CA TYR A 247 16.09 4.25 -6.47
C TYR A 247 16.00 4.88 -7.86
N PHE A 248 15.01 5.75 -8.05
CA PHE A 248 14.75 6.42 -9.31
C PHE A 248 15.81 7.47 -9.61
N ASP A 249 16.19 8.27 -8.60
CA ASP A 249 17.23 9.30 -8.72
C ASP A 249 18.58 8.71 -9.15
N LYS A 250 19.04 7.65 -8.46
CA LYS A 250 20.29 6.95 -8.83
C LYS A 250 20.29 6.38 -10.25
N ALA A 251 19.12 6.00 -10.75
CA ALA A 251 18.94 5.46 -12.09
C ALA A 251 18.68 6.54 -13.16
N GLY A 252 18.60 7.82 -12.78
CA GLY A 252 18.26 8.91 -13.70
C GLY A 252 16.83 8.80 -14.27
N ILE A 253 15.91 8.18 -13.52
CA ILE A 253 14.50 8.08 -13.87
C ILE A 253 13.74 9.17 -13.11
N GLU A 254 13.18 10.13 -13.83
CA GLU A 254 12.38 11.19 -13.20
C GLU A 254 11.13 10.59 -12.53
N PHE A 255 10.94 10.86 -11.24
CA PHE A 255 9.76 10.46 -10.48
C PHE A 255 9.44 11.52 -9.40
N PRO A 256 8.48 12.43 -9.64
CA PRO A 256 8.15 13.49 -8.69
C PRO A 256 7.67 12.94 -7.34
N LYS A 257 8.03 13.60 -6.24
CA LYS A 257 7.70 13.14 -4.88
C LYS A 257 6.19 13.09 -4.65
N GLU A 258 5.46 14.07 -5.18
CA GLU A 258 4.00 14.18 -5.14
C GLU A 258 3.27 13.05 -5.88
N HIS A 259 3.98 12.33 -6.77
CA HIS A 259 3.45 11.19 -7.49
C HIS A 259 3.59 9.88 -6.71
N LEU A 260 4.35 9.86 -5.62
CA LEU A 260 4.47 8.70 -4.75
C LEU A 260 3.47 8.79 -3.59
N MET A 261 2.87 7.66 -3.23
CA MET A 261 2.10 7.49 -2.01
C MET A 261 2.65 6.29 -1.23
N SER A 262 2.77 6.44 0.09
CA SER A 262 3.24 5.37 0.98
C SER A 262 2.15 4.91 1.95
N CYS A 263 2.07 3.59 2.15
CA CYS A 263 1.26 2.97 3.20
C CYS A 263 1.62 3.47 4.62
N ASP A 264 2.87 3.90 4.85
CA ASP A 264 3.31 4.45 6.14
C ASP A 264 2.50 5.71 6.51
N SER A 265 2.09 6.51 5.52
CA SER A 265 1.28 7.71 5.74
C SER A 265 -0.13 7.42 6.28
N PHE A 266 -0.63 6.20 6.07
CA PHE A 266 -2.00 5.80 6.45
C PHE A 266 -2.03 4.81 7.62
N GLY A 267 -0.88 4.23 8.00
CA GLY A 267 -0.80 3.16 9.00
C GLY A 267 -1.57 1.90 8.58
N VAL A 268 -1.72 1.69 7.27
CA VAL A 268 -2.41 0.53 6.69
C VAL A 268 -1.55 -0.04 5.58
N GLY A 269 -1.16 -1.30 5.75
CA GLY A 269 -0.40 -2.07 4.77
C GLY A 269 -1.27 -2.78 3.74
N LYS A 270 -0.73 -2.93 2.53
CA LYS A 270 -1.32 -3.77 1.48
C LYS A 270 -1.44 -5.25 1.96
N PRO A 271 -2.39 -6.03 1.42
CA PRO A 271 -3.44 -5.66 0.48
C PRO A 271 -4.76 -5.22 1.14
N ASP A 272 -4.75 -4.64 2.34
CA ASP A 272 -5.98 -4.04 2.88
C ASP A 272 -6.53 -3.02 1.87
N LEU A 273 -7.80 -3.16 1.49
CA LEU A 273 -8.43 -2.32 0.47
C LEU A 273 -8.33 -0.82 0.78
N LYS A 274 -8.22 -0.45 2.07
CA LYS A 274 -8.01 0.93 2.51
C LYS A 274 -6.69 1.53 2.03
N ALA A 275 -5.66 0.70 1.79
CA ALA A 275 -4.37 1.15 1.27
C ALA A 275 -4.51 1.77 -0.15
N TYR A 276 -5.48 1.31 -0.94
CA TYR A 276 -5.76 1.82 -2.29
C TYR A 276 -6.87 2.86 -2.32
N ALA A 277 -7.79 2.82 -1.34
CA ALA A 277 -9.01 3.60 -1.34
C ALA A 277 -8.75 5.11 -1.44
N SER A 278 -7.76 5.64 -0.71
CA SER A 278 -7.41 7.06 -0.78
C SER A 278 -6.95 7.48 -2.17
N THR A 279 -6.05 6.71 -2.79
CA THR A 279 -5.56 6.97 -4.14
C THR A 279 -6.67 6.86 -5.17
N PHE A 280 -7.54 5.86 -5.02
CA PHE A 280 -8.69 5.69 -5.91
C PHE A 280 -9.65 6.87 -5.80
N GLU A 281 -10.03 7.26 -4.59
CA GLU A 281 -10.98 8.34 -4.35
C GLU A 281 -10.48 9.69 -4.87
N GLU A 282 -9.17 9.94 -4.77
CA GLU A 282 -8.51 11.11 -5.36
C GLU A 282 -8.63 11.12 -6.89
N LEU A 283 -8.43 9.96 -7.53
CA LEU A 283 -8.25 9.86 -8.98
C LEU A 283 -9.47 9.31 -9.74
N LYS A 284 -10.55 8.89 -9.08
CA LYS A 284 -11.70 8.23 -9.72
C LYS A 284 -12.44 9.08 -10.76
N GLY A 285 -12.17 10.38 -10.81
CA GLY A 285 -12.65 11.29 -11.86
C GLY A 285 -11.82 11.24 -13.16
N ALA A 286 -10.72 10.48 -13.17
CA ALA A 286 -9.86 10.24 -14.32
C ALA A 286 -10.58 9.61 -15.50
N LYS A 287 -10.14 9.96 -16.72
CA LYS A 287 -10.55 9.25 -17.94
C LYS A 287 -10.08 7.81 -17.91
N GLU A 288 -8.87 7.61 -17.42
CA GLU A 288 -8.20 6.33 -17.33
C GLU A 288 -7.50 6.24 -15.98
N LEU A 289 -7.77 5.17 -15.24
CA LEU A 289 -7.17 4.94 -13.92
C LEU A 289 -6.77 3.48 -13.81
N TRP A 290 -5.48 3.23 -13.99
CA TRP A 290 -4.88 1.91 -13.96
C TRP A 290 -4.07 1.71 -12.68
N PHE A 291 -4.05 0.48 -12.20
CA PHE A 291 -3.08 -0.01 -11.22
C PHE A 291 -2.22 -1.09 -11.86
N ALA A 292 -0.91 -0.95 -11.75
CA ALA A 292 0.08 -1.80 -12.38
C ALA A 292 0.98 -2.46 -11.33
N ALA A 293 1.07 -3.79 -11.34
CA ALA A 293 1.96 -4.53 -10.44
C ALA A 293 2.49 -5.82 -11.06
N ALA A 294 3.60 -6.30 -10.52
CA ALA A 294 4.14 -7.65 -10.77
C ALA A 294 3.72 -8.66 -9.69
N HIS A 295 2.91 -8.20 -8.73
CA HIS A 295 2.31 -9.00 -7.67
C HIS A 295 0.80 -9.18 -7.94
N MET A 296 0.35 -10.41 -8.15
CA MET A 296 -1.07 -10.70 -8.41
C MET A 296 -1.96 -10.32 -7.24
N TRP A 297 -1.48 -10.49 -6.00
CA TRP A 297 -2.21 -10.12 -4.79
C TRP A 297 -2.46 -8.60 -4.71
N ASP A 298 -1.58 -7.79 -5.29
CA ASP A 298 -1.61 -6.32 -5.23
C ASP A 298 -2.58 -5.78 -6.29
N VAL A 299 -2.35 -6.15 -7.57
CA VAL A 299 -3.20 -5.71 -8.68
C VAL A 299 -4.65 -6.20 -8.55
N SER A 300 -4.87 -7.43 -8.08
CA SER A 300 -6.24 -7.95 -7.88
C SER A 300 -6.97 -7.22 -6.76
N SER A 301 -6.26 -6.78 -5.71
CA SER A 301 -6.83 -5.97 -4.63
C SER A 301 -7.16 -4.55 -5.09
N ALA A 302 -6.28 -3.92 -5.87
CA ALA A 302 -6.58 -2.64 -6.50
C ALA A 302 -7.80 -2.74 -7.44
N LYS A 303 -7.91 -3.82 -8.22
CA LYS A 303 -9.08 -4.08 -9.07
C LYS A 303 -10.38 -4.10 -8.26
N GLN A 304 -10.38 -4.71 -7.07
CA GLN A 304 -11.56 -4.74 -6.19
C GLN A 304 -12.00 -3.35 -5.72
N VAL A 305 -11.08 -2.40 -5.58
CA VAL A 305 -11.39 -1.01 -5.22
C VAL A 305 -11.96 -0.23 -6.42
N GLY A 306 -11.63 -0.62 -7.64
CA GLY A 306 -12.21 -0.08 -8.87
C GLY A 306 -11.20 0.36 -9.92
N PHE A 307 -9.90 0.12 -9.72
CA PHE A 307 -8.88 0.39 -10.73
C PHE A 307 -9.04 -0.56 -11.94
N LYS A 308 -8.71 -0.07 -13.14
CA LYS A 308 -8.33 -0.98 -14.24
C LYS A 308 -7.02 -1.66 -13.87
N SER A 309 -6.88 -2.93 -14.23
CA SER A 309 -5.85 -3.81 -13.69
C SER A 309 -4.82 -4.21 -14.73
N ALA A 310 -3.54 -4.00 -14.44
CA ALA A 310 -2.43 -4.40 -15.30
C ALA A 310 -1.41 -5.23 -14.52
N TYR A 311 -1.19 -6.47 -14.96
CA TYR A 311 -0.23 -7.40 -14.36
C TYR A 311 1.00 -7.63 -15.26
N CYS A 312 2.19 -7.66 -14.63
CA CYS A 312 3.44 -8.04 -15.26
C CYS A 312 3.97 -9.36 -14.65
N SER A 313 4.24 -10.36 -15.47
CA SER A 313 4.82 -11.63 -15.02
C SER A 313 6.32 -11.53 -14.67
N VAL A 314 6.91 -10.32 -14.65
CA VAL A 314 8.36 -10.11 -14.47
C VAL A 314 8.89 -10.68 -13.15
N LEU A 315 8.06 -10.76 -12.11
CA LEU A 315 8.42 -11.31 -10.79
C LEU A 315 7.88 -12.74 -10.59
N GLU A 316 6.56 -12.90 -10.47
CA GLU A 316 5.95 -14.16 -10.02
C GLU A 316 5.89 -15.23 -11.11
N LYS A 317 5.96 -14.82 -12.39
CA LYS A 317 5.85 -15.65 -13.62
C LYS A 317 4.51 -16.34 -13.81
N GLU A 318 4.01 -17.02 -12.79
CA GLU A 318 2.74 -17.74 -12.79
C GLU A 318 1.63 -16.88 -12.18
N PRO A 319 0.63 -16.44 -12.96
CA PRO A 319 -0.38 -15.50 -12.48
C PRO A 319 -1.44 -16.13 -11.55
N CYS A 320 -1.49 -17.46 -11.42
CA CYS A 320 -2.45 -18.14 -10.53
C CYS A 320 -3.90 -17.62 -10.69
N VAL A 321 -4.37 -17.52 -11.94
CA VAL A 321 -5.67 -16.91 -12.29
C VAL A 321 -6.88 -17.61 -11.68
N ASP A 322 -6.72 -18.87 -11.26
CA ASP A 322 -7.74 -19.65 -10.55
C ASP A 322 -8.09 -19.06 -9.17
N ILE A 323 -7.15 -18.33 -8.54
CA ILE A 323 -7.36 -17.69 -7.23
C ILE A 323 -7.48 -16.16 -7.31
N PHE A 324 -6.79 -15.50 -8.25
CA PHE A 324 -6.80 -14.04 -8.35
C PHE A 324 -7.72 -13.48 -9.45
N GLY A 325 -8.16 -14.34 -10.38
CA GLY A 325 -8.86 -13.94 -11.59
C GLY A 325 -7.92 -13.32 -12.64
N GLU A 326 -8.49 -12.99 -13.81
CA GLU A 326 -7.77 -12.31 -14.89
C GLU A 326 -7.73 -10.79 -14.67
N MET A 327 -6.58 -10.18 -14.97
CA MET A 327 -6.43 -8.73 -15.02
C MET A 327 -6.75 -8.21 -16.44
N ASP A 328 -7.12 -6.94 -16.54
CA ASP A 328 -7.55 -6.35 -17.83
C ASP A 328 -6.38 -6.29 -18.83
N VAL A 329 -5.16 -6.17 -18.32
CA VAL A 329 -3.90 -6.31 -19.07
C VAL A 329 -3.01 -7.34 -18.36
N MET A 330 -2.49 -8.30 -19.13
CA MET A 330 -1.46 -9.26 -18.72
C MET A 330 -0.27 -9.13 -19.67
N SER A 331 0.96 -9.11 -19.15
CA SER A 331 2.18 -8.88 -19.93
C SER A 331 3.40 -9.56 -19.29
N ASP A 332 4.46 -9.78 -20.06
CA ASP A 332 5.69 -10.41 -19.55
C ASP A 332 6.79 -9.39 -19.20
N THR A 333 6.66 -8.17 -19.69
CA THR A 333 7.60 -7.06 -19.47
C THR A 333 6.85 -5.78 -19.13
N LEU A 334 7.50 -4.83 -18.44
CA LEU A 334 6.89 -3.54 -18.10
C LEU A 334 6.68 -2.69 -19.36
N SER A 335 7.60 -2.77 -20.32
CA SER A 335 7.45 -2.08 -21.59
C SER A 335 6.22 -2.57 -22.39
N GLU A 336 6.01 -3.89 -22.48
CA GLU A 336 4.83 -4.47 -23.12
C GLU A 336 3.54 -4.13 -22.35
N MET A 337 3.60 -4.10 -21.01
CA MET A 337 2.48 -3.64 -20.19
C MET A 337 2.03 -2.23 -20.60
N ALA A 338 2.98 -1.30 -20.76
CA ALA A 338 2.67 0.06 -21.18
C ALA A 338 1.96 0.08 -22.54
N ASP A 339 2.46 -0.67 -23.53
CA ASP A 339 1.83 -0.75 -24.86
C ASP A 339 0.38 -1.25 -24.77
N LYS A 340 0.13 -2.28 -23.96
CA LYS A 340 -1.20 -2.85 -23.76
C LYS A 340 -2.15 -1.91 -23.00
N ILE A 341 -1.67 -1.21 -21.97
CA ILE A 341 -2.44 -0.17 -21.27
C ILE A 341 -2.85 0.94 -22.25
N ILE A 342 -1.91 1.41 -23.07
CA ILE A 342 -2.16 2.47 -24.06
C ILE A 342 -3.21 2.00 -25.07
N GLN A 343 -3.07 0.79 -25.60
CA GLN A 343 -4.03 0.20 -26.54
C GLN A 343 -5.43 0.08 -25.94
N ALA A 344 -5.54 -0.37 -24.68
CA ALA A 344 -6.82 -0.50 -23.98
C ALA A 344 -7.48 0.84 -23.58
N SER A 345 -6.72 1.94 -23.70
CA SER A 345 -7.10 3.29 -23.29
C SER A 345 -7.20 4.28 -24.46
N SER A 346 -7.19 3.76 -25.68
CA SER A 346 -7.20 4.50 -26.95
C SER A 346 -8.61 4.72 -27.51
#